data_AF-A0A7X9PLY0-F1
#
_entry.id   AF-A0A7X9PLY0-F1
#
_cell.length_a   1.000
_cell.length_b   1.000
_cell.length_c   1.000
_cell.angle_alpha   90.00
_cell.angle_beta   90.00
_cell.angle_gamma   90.00
#
_symmetry.space_group_name_H-M   'P 1'
#
loop_
_entity.id
_entity.type
_entity.pdbx_description
1 polymer ?
#
loop_
_entity_poly.entity_id
_entity_poly.type
_entity_poly.pdbx_seq_one_letter_code
_entity_poly.pdbx_strand_id
1 'polypeptide(L)'
;MKKVKYILYISLLIFFININLVFAQTDEVAVNEMYKEFFATRRKINSQSGEEYHKDIVKLIDLAIQVIKTSPGSYEACCVIQSFPTSLEILNDLPVIRYKALKSQCYAGLNDPDTDMAEKLFFMRLTRLYVTGFEPGEAHQGEYKKCLDGLKKMKNECKDKNYRALATIALFREKAGEDCRLDFLNKYPEHPAIPDAKLSIASDYYYEKKYQKCIEETNKILEQYKDVQMPEGWNFEVHCYESLAMCYIKLKDIKNAHKFLVLIEEKAPLDPQIEIIKNEIQEIQNSLLNGFQKGYQK
;
A
#
# COMPACT_ATOMS: atom_id res chain seq x y z
N MET A 1 14.64 -55.31 9.22
CA MET A 1 15.32 -54.02 8.92
C MET A 1 14.52 -53.05 8.06
N LYS A 2 13.83 -53.45 6.96
CA LYS A 2 13.07 -52.50 6.12
C LYS A 2 11.99 -51.72 6.88
N LYS A 3 11.21 -52.37 7.76
CA LYS A 3 10.16 -51.71 8.56
C LYS A 3 10.70 -50.63 9.52
N VAL A 4 11.86 -50.85 10.12
CA VAL A 4 12.51 -49.87 11.01
C VAL A 4 12.98 -48.64 10.24
N LYS A 5 13.50 -48.82 9.02
CA LYS A 5 13.88 -47.70 8.14
C LYS A 5 12.66 -46.83 7.78
N TYR A 6 11.51 -47.44 7.48
CA TYR A 6 10.28 -46.70 7.17
C TYR A 6 9.77 -45.85 8.33
N ILE A 7 9.76 -46.41 9.56
CA ILE A 7 9.36 -45.66 10.75
C ILE A 7 10.29 -44.45 10.96
N LEU A 8 11.61 -44.64 10.79
CA LEU A 8 12.58 -43.55 10.93
C LEU A 8 12.35 -42.44 9.88
N TYR A 9 12.07 -42.79 8.63
CA TYR A 9 11.75 -41.81 7.58
C TYR A 9 10.48 -41.02 7.88
N ILE A 10 9.42 -41.67 8.36
CA ILE A 10 8.17 -41.00 8.72
C ILE A 10 8.39 -40.06 9.91
N SER A 11 9.12 -40.50 10.94
CA SER A 11 9.44 -39.64 12.09
C SER A 11 10.29 -38.43 11.70
N LEU A 12 11.28 -38.60 10.82
CA LEU A 12 12.05 -37.49 10.25
C LEU A 12 11.17 -36.53 9.44
N LEU A 13 10.29 -37.06 8.58
CA LEU A 13 9.35 -36.24 7.81
C LEU A 13 8.45 -35.41 8.74
N ILE A 14 7.86 -36.03 9.77
CA ILE A 14 7.02 -35.33 10.75
C ILE A 14 7.84 -34.26 11.49
N PHE A 15 9.08 -34.56 11.89
CA PHE A 15 9.95 -33.59 12.54
C PHE A 15 10.25 -32.39 11.65
N PHE A 16 10.57 -32.61 10.36
CA PHE A 16 10.79 -31.53 9.40
C PHE A 16 9.53 -30.71 9.10
N ILE A 17 8.35 -31.34 9.06
CA ILE A 17 7.07 -30.62 8.90
C ILE A 17 6.81 -29.70 10.09
N ASN A 18 7.02 -30.19 11.32
CA ASN A 18 6.79 -29.41 12.53
C ASN A 18 7.76 -28.22 12.67
N ILE A 19 9.02 -28.38 12.29
CA ILE A 19 9.99 -27.26 12.33
C ILE A 19 9.57 -26.13 11.40
N ASN A 20 9.19 -26.45 10.16
CA ASN A 20 8.77 -25.42 9.19
C ASN A 20 7.49 -24.69 9.62
N LEU A 21 6.55 -25.39 10.26
CA LEU A 21 5.33 -24.77 10.79
C LEU A 21 5.62 -23.76 11.91
N VAL A 22 6.54 -24.10 12.83
CA VAL A 22 6.91 -23.21 13.94
C VAL A 22 7.58 -21.94 13.42
N PHE A 23 8.53 -22.04 12.47
CA PHE A 23 9.20 -20.87 11.89
C PHE A 23 8.25 -19.97 11.10
N ALA A 24 7.35 -20.54 10.29
CA ALA A 24 6.36 -19.76 9.55
C ALA A 24 5.43 -18.98 10.50
N GLN A 25 5.03 -19.60 11.61
CA GLN A 25 4.18 -18.95 12.61
C GLN A 25 4.92 -17.82 13.35
N THR A 26 6.23 -17.94 13.58
CA THR A 26 6.99 -16.85 14.22
C THR A 26 7.16 -15.64 13.32
N ASP A 27 7.40 -15.84 12.02
CA ASP A 27 7.59 -14.74 11.07
C ASP A 27 6.27 -14.01 10.80
N GLU A 28 5.16 -14.75 10.70
CA GLU A 28 3.81 -14.18 10.54
C GLU A 28 3.41 -13.32 11.75
N VAL A 29 3.63 -13.82 12.97
CA VAL A 29 3.34 -13.04 14.18
C VAL A 29 4.23 -11.79 14.25
N ALA A 30 5.53 -11.93 13.95
CA ALA A 30 6.45 -10.80 13.96
C ALA A 30 6.08 -9.73 12.91
N VAL A 31 5.75 -10.12 11.68
CA VAL A 31 5.38 -9.16 10.64
C VAL A 31 4.06 -8.44 10.95
N ASN A 32 3.09 -9.16 11.52
CA ASN A 32 1.82 -8.58 11.95
C ASN A 32 2.00 -7.52 13.05
N GLU A 33 2.83 -7.79 14.05
CA GLU A 33 3.10 -6.81 15.11
C GLU A 33 3.87 -5.59 14.59
N MET A 34 4.87 -5.78 13.72
CA MET A 34 5.57 -4.67 13.05
C MET A 34 4.62 -3.83 12.19
N TYR A 35 3.69 -4.47 11.48
CA TYR A 35 2.70 -3.77 10.68
C TYR A 35 1.71 -2.98 11.53
N LYS A 36 1.20 -3.57 12.63
CA LYS A 36 0.33 -2.84 13.57
C LYS A 36 1.02 -1.61 14.14
N GLU A 37 2.31 -1.72 14.46
CA GLU A 37 3.10 -0.58 14.90
C GLU A 37 3.26 0.47 13.79
N PHE A 38 3.57 0.05 12.56
CA PHE A 38 3.63 0.94 11.39
C PHE A 38 2.31 1.68 11.17
N PHE A 39 1.19 0.95 11.18
CA PHE A 39 -0.15 1.50 10.99
C PHE A 39 -0.52 2.49 12.12
N ALA A 40 -0.27 2.13 13.37
CA ALA A 40 -0.51 2.99 14.52
C ALA A 40 0.32 4.28 14.45
N THR A 41 1.61 4.19 14.12
CA THR A 41 2.49 5.36 13.94
C THR A 41 2.00 6.23 12.79
N ARG A 42 1.65 5.66 11.64
CA ARG A 42 1.14 6.41 10.48
C ARG A 42 -0.11 7.21 10.81
N ARG A 43 -1.04 6.67 11.59
CA ARG A 43 -2.25 7.40 12.00
C ARG A 43 -1.95 8.62 12.87
N LYS A 44 -0.95 8.54 13.75
CA LYS A 44 -0.55 9.67 14.62
C LYS A 44 -0.02 10.86 13.80
N ILE A 45 0.71 10.57 12.73
CA ILE A 45 1.33 11.58 11.87
C ILE A 45 0.29 12.53 11.25
N ASN A 46 -0.93 12.07 10.98
CA ASN A 46 -1.99 12.91 10.43
C ASN A 46 -2.51 13.99 11.40
N SER A 47 -2.23 13.88 12.70
CA SER A 47 -2.67 14.82 13.74
C SER A 47 -1.53 15.47 14.52
N GLN A 48 -0.29 15.20 14.15
CA GLN A 48 0.91 15.67 14.84
C GLN A 48 1.71 16.69 14.02
N SER A 49 2.53 17.47 14.72
CA SER A 49 3.51 18.38 14.14
C SER A 49 4.74 18.46 15.04
N GLY A 50 5.83 19.08 14.55
CA GLY A 50 7.05 19.28 15.34
C GLY A 50 7.96 18.04 15.43
N GLU A 51 8.77 17.96 16.48
CA GLU A 51 9.86 16.97 16.59
C GLU A 51 9.37 15.51 16.62
N GLU A 52 8.25 15.24 17.30
CA GLU A 52 7.68 13.88 17.39
C GLU A 52 7.23 13.37 16.01
N TYR A 53 6.60 14.24 15.21
CA TYR A 53 6.22 13.92 13.84
C TYR A 53 7.43 13.46 13.01
N HIS A 54 8.58 14.12 13.14
CA HIS A 54 9.79 13.74 12.43
C HIS A 54 10.41 12.42 12.93
N LYS A 55 10.39 12.16 14.24
CA LYS A 55 10.81 10.87 14.82
C LYS A 55 9.93 9.73 14.32
N ASP A 56 8.62 9.95 14.26
CA ASP A 56 7.67 8.97 13.77
C ASP A 56 7.87 8.67 12.28
N ILE A 57 8.25 9.65 11.45
CA ILE A 57 8.62 9.39 10.05
C ILE A 57 9.87 8.50 9.95
N VAL A 58 10.93 8.77 10.73
CA VAL A 58 12.13 7.90 10.76
C VAL A 58 11.73 6.47 11.16
N LYS A 59 10.90 6.35 12.20
CA LYS A 59 10.38 5.07 12.66
C LYS A 59 9.58 4.34 11.58
N LEU A 60 8.71 5.04 10.82
CA LEU A 60 7.99 4.42 9.70
C LEU A 60 8.92 3.89 8.61
N ILE A 61 9.99 4.61 8.29
CA ILE A 61 11.01 4.14 7.32
C ILE A 61 11.60 2.82 7.80
N ASP A 62 12.02 2.77 9.07
CA ASP A 62 12.67 1.58 9.62
C ASP A 62 11.71 0.39 9.75
N LEU A 63 10.46 0.63 10.17
CA LEU A 63 9.43 -0.39 10.23
C LEU A 63 9.07 -0.94 8.84
N ALA A 64 8.91 -0.07 7.83
CA ALA A 64 8.61 -0.51 6.47
C ALA A 64 9.72 -1.42 5.92
N ILE A 65 10.99 -1.04 6.11
CA ILE A 65 12.14 -1.87 5.71
C ILE A 65 12.11 -3.21 6.43
N GLN A 66 11.85 -3.24 7.74
CA GLN A 66 11.80 -4.47 8.52
C GLN A 66 10.66 -5.40 8.08
N VAL A 67 9.45 -4.87 7.86
CA VAL A 67 8.31 -5.64 7.32
C VAL A 67 8.67 -6.29 5.98
N ILE A 68 9.21 -5.52 5.04
CA ILE A 68 9.63 -6.00 3.72
C ILE A 68 10.74 -7.05 3.82
N LYS A 69 11.67 -6.89 4.78
CA LYS A 69 12.80 -7.80 4.98
C LYS A 69 12.37 -9.13 5.58
N THR A 70 11.43 -9.10 6.52
CA THR A 70 10.95 -10.28 7.23
C THR A 70 10.01 -11.11 6.37
N SER A 71 9.08 -10.50 5.63
CA SER A 71 8.12 -11.24 4.82
C SER A 71 7.77 -10.50 3.51
N PRO A 72 8.66 -10.49 2.50
CA PRO A 72 8.44 -9.73 1.27
C PRO A 72 7.24 -10.21 0.44
N GLY A 73 6.72 -11.42 0.69
CA GLY A 73 5.53 -11.94 0.00
C GLY A 73 4.21 -11.66 0.72
N SER A 74 4.25 -10.97 1.87
CA SER A 74 3.07 -10.77 2.70
C SER A 74 2.23 -9.58 2.25
N TYR A 75 1.00 -9.51 2.77
CA TYR A 75 0.11 -8.37 2.51
C TYR A 75 0.68 -7.11 3.19
N GLU A 76 1.21 -7.23 4.41
CA GLU A 76 1.86 -6.15 5.17
C GLU A 76 2.96 -5.47 4.34
N ALA A 77 3.81 -6.26 3.67
CA ALA A 77 4.86 -5.75 2.80
C ALA A 77 4.31 -4.93 1.63
N CYS A 78 3.16 -5.33 1.06
CA CYS A 78 2.48 -4.57 0.02
C CYS A 78 1.92 -3.25 0.59
N CYS A 79 1.25 -3.33 1.73
CA CYS A 79 0.66 -2.17 2.40
C CYS A 79 1.73 -1.12 2.71
N VAL A 80 2.87 -1.48 3.30
CA VAL A 80 3.92 -0.49 3.63
C VAL A 80 4.53 0.18 2.39
N ILE A 81 4.61 -0.53 1.25
CA ILE A 81 5.09 0.04 -0.03
C ILE A 81 4.09 1.06 -0.61
N GLN A 82 2.79 0.78 -0.48
CA GLN A 82 1.74 1.60 -1.07
C GLN A 82 1.34 2.78 -0.18
N SER A 83 1.37 2.58 1.14
CA SER A 83 0.75 3.46 2.13
C SER A 83 1.70 4.44 2.82
N PHE A 84 2.97 4.49 2.43
CA PHE A 84 3.91 5.43 3.04
C PHE A 84 3.45 6.89 2.80
N PRO A 85 3.32 7.72 3.86
CA PRO A 85 2.84 9.09 3.72
C PRO A 85 3.76 9.92 2.82
N THR A 86 3.19 10.75 1.95
CA THR A 86 3.94 11.48 0.92
C THR A 86 4.29 12.91 1.30
N SER A 87 5.40 13.37 0.72
CA SER A 87 6.11 14.65 0.85
C SER A 87 7.05 14.77 2.07
N LEU A 88 8.35 14.55 1.83
CA LEU A 88 9.42 14.78 2.82
C LEU A 88 9.78 16.28 2.97
N GLU A 89 9.04 17.16 2.31
CA GLU A 89 9.32 18.61 2.21
C GLU A 89 9.08 19.33 3.53
N ILE A 90 8.19 18.76 4.35
CA ILE A 90 7.85 19.26 5.67
C ILE A 90 8.88 18.77 6.70
N LEU A 91 9.87 17.95 6.31
CA LEU A 91 10.75 17.27 7.25
C LEU A 91 11.95 18.10 7.67
N ASN A 92 12.20 18.09 8.98
CA ASN A 92 13.44 18.59 9.54
C ASN A 92 14.64 17.66 9.23
N ASP A 93 15.78 17.93 9.85
CA ASP A 93 17.02 17.20 9.60
C ASP A 93 16.93 15.68 9.84
N LEU A 94 16.08 15.17 10.73
CA LEU A 94 16.09 13.76 11.14
C LEU A 94 15.71 12.80 10.00
N PRO A 95 14.53 12.90 9.35
CA PRO A 95 14.22 12.09 8.19
C PRO A 95 15.17 12.30 7.01
N VAL A 96 15.67 13.52 6.82
CA VAL A 96 16.66 13.82 5.77
C VAL A 96 17.96 13.08 6.02
N ILE A 97 18.44 13.02 7.27
CA ILE A 97 19.62 12.23 7.67
C ILE A 97 19.37 10.75 7.39
N ARG A 98 18.20 10.22 7.77
CA ARG A 98 17.87 8.80 7.51
C ARG A 98 17.81 8.50 6.02
N TYR A 99 17.19 9.36 5.22
CA TYR A 99 17.17 9.26 3.76
C TYR A 99 18.58 9.27 3.17
N LYS A 100 19.44 10.21 3.59
CA LYS A 100 20.85 10.28 3.14
C LYS A 100 21.62 9.01 3.50
N ALA A 101 21.38 8.43 4.68
CA ALA A 101 21.98 7.16 5.07
C ALA A 101 21.54 6.01 4.14
N LEU A 102 20.24 5.89 3.85
CA LEU A 102 19.71 4.90 2.89
C LEU A 102 20.30 5.10 1.49
N LYS A 103 20.38 6.36 1.03
CA LYS A 103 20.99 6.70 -0.25
C LYS A 103 22.45 6.27 -0.32
N SER A 104 23.25 6.57 0.71
CA SER A 104 24.66 6.17 0.77
C SER A 104 24.82 4.65 0.67
N GLN A 105 23.94 3.90 1.35
CA GLN A 105 23.94 2.44 1.33
C GLN A 105 23.51 1.86 -0.03
N CYS A 106 22.45 2.39 -0.64
CA CYS A 106 21.75 1.72 -1.74
C CYS A 106 22.12 2.25 -3.14
N TYR A 107 22.45 3.54 -3.26
CA TYR A 107 22.41 4.25 -4.55
C TYR A 107 23.48 3.79 -5.55
N ALA A 108 24.65 3.36 -5.07
CA ALA A 108 25.70 2.81 -5.93
C ALA A 108 25.32 1.44 -6.50
N GLY A 109 24.54 0.65 -5.74
CA GLY A 109 24.18 -0.73 -6.06
C GLY A 109 22.83 -0.93 -6.74
N LEU A 110 22.15 0.12 -7.20
CA LEU A 110 20.81 0.01 -7.83
C LEU A 110 20.79 -0.87 -9.09
N ASN A 111 21.95 -1.09 -9.72
CA ASN A 111 22.08 -1.97 -10.88
C ASN A 111 22.15 -3.46 -10.53
N ASP A 112 22.27 -3.81 -9.25
CA ASP A 112 22.24 -5.20 -8.78
C ASP A 112 20.93 -5.44 -8.00
N PRO A 113 19.98 -6.19 -8.58
CA PRO A 113 18.65 -6.38 -7.99
C PRO A 113 18.63 -7.40 -6.84
N ASP A 114 19.73 -8.13 -6.59
CA ASP A 114 19.76 -9.26 -5.66
C ASP A 114 20.46 -8.94 -4.31
N THR A 115 20.93 -7.69 -4.12
CA THR A 115 21.60 -7.24 -2.87
C THR A 115 20.79 -6.17 -2.16
N ASP A 116 20.76 -6.21 -0.82
CA ASP A 116 20.05 -5.26 0.06
C ASP A 116 18.62 -4.97 -0.41
N MET A 117 17.88 -6.02 -0.78
CA MET A 117 16.66 -5.91 -1.58
C MET A 117 15.58 -5.04 -0.89
N ALA A 118 15.38 -5.23 0.42
CA ALA A 118 14.38 -4.46 1.19
C ALA A 118 14.74 -2.97 1.25
N GLU A 119 15.99 -2.66 1.62
CA GLU A 119 16.50 -1.30 1.74
C GLU A 119 16.49 -0.59 0.38
N LYS A 120 16.93 -1.24 -0.70
CA LYS A 120 16.92 -0.68 -2.06
C LYS A 120 15.50 -0.45 -2.57
N LEU A 121 14.63 -1.45 -2.44
CA LEU A 121 13.22 -1.36 -2.87
C LEU A 121 12.55 -0.16 -2.19
N PHE A 122 12.68 -0.07 -0.87
CA PHE A 122 12.07 1.01 -0.09
C PHE A 122 12.70 2.37 -0.41
N PHE A 123 14.04 2.46 -0.52
CA PHE A 123 14.73 3.68 -0.93
C PHE A 123 14.26 4.18 -2.31
N MET A 124 14.20 3.31 -3.31
CA MET A 124 13.74 3.70 -4.66
C MET A 124 12.27 4.16 -4.65
N ARG A 125 11.42 3.49 -3.86
CA ARG A 125 10.03 3.90 -3.64
C ARG A 125 9.94 5.28 -2.98
N LEU A 126 10.73 5.50 -1.93
CA LEU A 126 10.78 6.73 -1.17
C LEU A 126 11.27 7.91 -2.03
N THR A 127 12.34 7.72 -2.82
CA THR A 127 12.82 8.74 -3.78
C THR A 127 11.73 9.13 -4.77
N ARG A 128 10.94 8.17 -5.26
CA ARG A 128 9.83 8.46 -6.18
C ARG A 128 8.74 9.31 -5.53
N LEU A 129 8.42 9.04 -4.26
CA LEU A 129 7.46 9.85 -3.51
C LEU A 129 7.99 11.24 -3.16
N TYR A 130 9.29 11.35 -2.95
CA TYR A 130 9.96 12.61 -2.63
C TYR A 130 9.97 13.58 -3.82
N VAL A 131 10.27 13.08 -5.03
CA VAL A 131 10.49 13.93 -6.20
C VAL A 131 9.17 14.39 -6.85
N THR A 132 8.06 13.65 -6.69
CA THR A 132 6.76 14.00 -7.30
C THR A 132 6.02 15.14 -6.62
N GLY A 133 6.46 15.62 -5.46
CA GLY A 133 5.89 16.79 -4.78
C GLY A 133 6.29 18.14 -5.39
N PHE A 134 7.30 18.15 -6.26
CA PHE A 134 7.87 19.36 -6.87
C PHE A 134 7.94 19.28 -8.39
N GLU A 135 8.18 20.43 -9.03
CA GLU A 135 8.94 20.49 -10.27
C GLU A 135 10.41 20.20 -9.92
N PRO A 136 10.92 18.97 -10.12
CA PRO A 136 12.30 18.71 -9.77
C PRO A 136 13.22 19.62 -10.57
N GLY A 137 14.00 20.44 -9.86
CA GLY A 137 15.21 20.99 -10.45
C GLY A 137 16.02 19.86 -11.10
N GLU A 138 16.74 20.16 -12.18
CA GLU A 138 17.41 19.18 -13.04
C GLU A 138 18.19 18.11 -12.27
N ALA A 139 18.79 18.46 -11.12
CA ALA A 139 19.54 17.56 -10.25
C ALA A 139 18.71 16.36 -9.71
N HIS A 140 17.43 16.54 -9.41
CA HIS A 140 16.59 15.48 -8.85
C HIS A 140 15.98 14.57 -9.92
N GLN A 141 15.93 15.04 -11.17
CA GLN A 141 15.44 14.23 -12.30
C GLN A 141 16.36 13.02 -12.57
N GLY A 142 17.67 13.21 -12.45
CA GLY A 142 18.65 12.13 -12.62
C GLY A 142 18.50 11.03 -11.56
N GLU A 143 18.32 11.42 -10.29
CA GLU A 143 18.14 10.47 -9.18
C GLU A 143 16.82 9.71 -9.30
N TYR A 144 15.74 10.42 -9.61
CA TYR A 144 14.43 9.82 -9.85
C TYR A 144 14.49 8.79 -10.97
N LYS A 145 15.06 9.16 -12.12
CA LYS A 145 15.21 8.25 -13.27
C LYS A 145 16.02 7.01 -12.88
N LYS A 146 17.13 7.17 -12.17
CA LYS A 146 17.97 6.04 -11.73
C LYS A 146 17.21 5.09 -10.79
N CYS A 147 16.44 5.63 -9.84
CA CYS A 147 15.61 4.81 -8.95
C CYS A 147 14.46 4.12 -9.70
N LEU A 148 13.87 4.77 -10.70
CA LEU A 148 12.85 4.18 -11.56
C LEU A 148 13.42 3.02 -12.39
N ASP A 149 14.60 3.21 -12.99
CA ASP A 149 15.29 2.18 -13.76
C ASP A 149 15.72 1.01 -12.86
N GLY A 150 16.15 1.28 -11.61
CA GLY A 150 16.43 0.27 -10.61
C GLY A 150 15.20 -0.57 -10.23
N LEU A 151 14.02 0.05 -10.06
CA LEU A 151 12.77 -0.68 -9.81
C LEU A 151 12.38 -1.56 -11.00
N LYS A 152 12.49 -1.05 -12.23
CA LYS A 152 12.24 -1.83 -13.45
C LYS A 152 13.19 -3.02 -13.54
N LYS A 153 14.47 -2.81 -13.20
CA LYS A 153 15.46 -3.88 -13.16
C LYS A 153 15.12 -4.92 -12.10
N MET A 154 14.77 -4.50 -10.88
CA MET A 154 14.34 -5.41 -9.82
C MET A 154 13.08 -6.19 -10.22
N LYS A 155 12.07 -5.55 -10.80
CA LYS A 155 10.87 -6.21 -11.38
C LYS A 155 11.22 -7.33 -12.36
N ASN A 156 12.21 -7.12 -13.22
CA ASN A 156 12.51 -8.03 -14.34
C ASN A 156 13.56 -9.09 -13.99
N GLU A 157 14.56 -8.75 -13.17
CA GLU A 157 15.79 -9.54 -13.03
C GLU A 157 16.03 -10.08 -11.61
N CYS A 158 15.35 -9.57 -10.58
CA CYS A 158 15.54 -10.08 -9.21
C CYS A 158 15.19 -11.58 -9.14
N LYS A 159 16.05 -12.37 -8.48
CA LYS A 159 15.86 -13.81 -8.33
C LYS A 159 14.70 -14.14 -7.39
N ASP A 160 14.52 -13.33 -6.36
CA ASP A 160 13.43 -13.50 -5.41
C ASP A 160 12.11 -12.99 -6.00
N LYS A 161 11.17 -13.91 -6.21
CA LYS A 161 9.87 -13.61 -6.80
C LYS A 161 9.05 -12.61 -5.99
N ASN A 162 9.21 -12.59 -4.67
CA ASN A 162 8.46 -11.70 -3.77
C ASN A 162 8.97 -10.27 -3.92
N TYR A 163 10.29 -10.07 -3.98
CA TYR A 163 10.86 -8.75 -4.27
C TYR A 163 10.54 -8.26 -5.68
N ARG A 164 10.49 -9.16 -6.69
CA ARG A 164 9.98 -8.78 -8.02
C ARG A 164 8.52 -8.29 -7.96
N ALA A 165 7.68 -9.00 -7.20
CA ALA A 165 6.27 -8.64 -7.03
C ALA A 165 6.13 -7.26 -6.37
N LEU A 166 6.85 -7.01 -5.25
CA LEU A 166 6.85 -5.72 -4.58
C LEU A 166 7.42 -4.59 -5.45
N ALA A 167 8.48 -4.84 -6.24
CA ALA A 167 9.00 -3.87 -7.19
C ALA A 167 7.97 -3.53 -8.28
N THR A 168 7.19 -4.51 -8.72
CA THR A 168 6.06 -4.31 -9.64
C THR A 168 4.97 -3.45 -8.99
N ILE A 169 4.61 -3.73 -7.73
CA ILE A 169 3.63 -2.94 -6.95
C ILE A 169 4.10 -1.49 -6.79
N ALA A 170 5.37 -1.28 -6.48
CA ALA A 170 5.93 0.06 -6.37
C ALA A 170 5.73 0.87 -7.67
N LEU A 171 5.70 0.22 -8.83
CA LEU A 171 5.53 0.85 -10.15
C LEU A 171 4.06 1.10 -10.57
N PHE A 172 3.05 0.73 -9.77
CA PHE A 172 1.63 0.85 -10.16
C PHE A 172 1.18 2.24 -10.63
N ARG A 173 1.78 3.31 -10.11
CA ARG A 173 1.42 4.70 -10.46
C ARG A 173 2.21 5.30 -11.63
N GLU A 174 3.02 4.49 -12.31
CA GLU A 174 3.76 4.96 -13.48
C GLU A 174 2.83 5.13 -14.68
N LYS A 175 2.70 6.37 -15.18
CA LYS A 175 1.90 6.68 -16.37
C LYS A 175 2.53 6.19 -17.69
N ALA A 176 3.77 5.72 -17.66
CA ALA A 176 4.56 5.43 -18.86
C ALA A 176 4.39 3.98 -19.33
N GLY A 177 3.43 3.76 -20.24
CA GLY A 177 3.46 2.76 -21.31
C GLY A 177 3.16 1.30 -20.96
N GLU A 178 3.47 0.81 -19.77
CA GLU A 178 3.14 -0.56 -19.33
C GLU A 178 2.31 -0.51 -18.04
N ASP A 179 1.09 -1.04 -18.08
CA ASP A 179 0.29 -1.17 -16.86
C ASP A 179 0.87 -2.29 -15.99
N CYS A 180 1.74 -1.90 -15.05
CA CYS A 180 2.38 -2.80 -14.12
C CYS A 180 1.36 -3.56 -13.25
N ARG A 181 0.12 -3.09 -13.11
CA ARG A 181 -0.94 -3.83 -12.40
C ARG A 181 -1.39 -5.04 -13.21
N LEU A 182 -1.56 -4.91 -14.53
CA LEU A 182 -1.90 -6.04 -15.39
C LEU A 182 -0.77 -7.07 -15.44
N ASP A 183 0.48 -6.61 -15.55
CA ASP A 183 1.64 -7.51 -15.47
C ASP A 183 1.70 -8.24 -14.12
N PHE A 184 1.40 -7.54 -13.02
CA PHE A 184 1.32 -8.13 -11.69
C PHE A 184 0.25 -9.22 -11.58
N LEU A 185 -0.98 -8.93 -12.04
CA LEU A 185 -2.09 -9.89 -12.03
C LEU A 185 -1.75 -11.16 -12.84
N ASN A 186 -1.01 -11.02 -13.94
CA ASN A 186 -0.61 -12.14 -14.80
C ASN A 186 0.53 -12.97 -14.19
N LYS A 187 1.56 -12.32 -13.62
CA LYS A 187 2.77 -12.99 -13.12
C LYS A 187 2.64 -13.51 -11.69
N TYR A 188 1.76 -12.91 -10.88
CA TYR A 188 1.62 -13.22 -9.46
C TYR A 188 0.16 -13.48 -9.05
N PRO A 189 -0.56 -14.42 -9.72
CA PRO A 189 -2.00 -14.63 -9.51
C PRO A 189 -2.39 -15.10 -8.10
N GLU A 190 -1.44 -15.60 -7.32
CA GLU A 190 -1.62 -16.07 -5.94
C GLU A 190 -1.17 -15.04 -4.88
N HIS A 191 -0.74 -13.85 -5.31
CA HIS A 191 -0.24 -12.85 -4.37
C HIS A 191 -1.37 -12.28 -3.50
N PRO A 192 -1.14 -12.03 -2.20
CA PRO A 192 -2.14 -11.40 -1.33
C PRO A 192 -2.70 -10.05 -1.85
N ALA A 193 -1.93 -9.26 -2.59
CA ALA A 193 -2.33 -7.94 -3.09
C ALA A 193 -3.12 -7.96 -4.42
N ILE A 194 -3.57 -9.12 -4.89
CA ILE A 194 -4.45 -9.22 -6.07
C ILE A 194 -5.72 -8.36 -5.94
N PRO A 195 -6.43 -8.33 -4.79
CA PRO A 195 -7.61 -7.48 -4.63
C PRO A 195 -7.28 -5.99 -4.79
N ASP A 196 -6.20 -5.50 -4.18
CA ASP A 196 -5.75 -4.11 -4.33
C ASP A 196 -5.36 -3.76 -5.77
N ALA A 197 -4.67 -4.65 -6.47
CA ALA A 197 -4.31 -4.42 -7.87
C ALA A 197 -5.56 -4.26 -8.76
N LYS A 198 -6.58 -5.11 -8.55
CA LYS A 198 -7.87 -5.00 -9.25
C LYS A 198 -8.61 -3.71 -8.88
N LEU A 199 -8.67 -3.37 -7.60
CA LEU A 199 -9.35 -2.16 -7.12
C LEU A 199 -8.63 -0.89 -7.61
N SER A 200 -7.29 -0.93 -7.71
CA SER A 200 -6.50 0.15 -8.30
C SER A 200 -6.84 0.36 -9.78
N ILE A 201 -7.00 -0.71 -10.57
CA ILE A 201 -7.46 -0.61 -11.96
C ILE A 201 -8.88 -0.05 -12.02
N ALA A 202 -9.79 -0.53 -11.15
CA ALA A 202 -11.16 0.00 -11.10
C ALA A 202 -11.19 1.50 -10.75
N SER A 203 -10.23 1.96 -9.92
CA SER A 203 -10.08 3.36 -9.54
C SER A 203 -9.65 4.26 -10.70
N ASP A 204 -9.06 3.73 -11.78
CA ASP A 204 -8.79 4.53 -12.97
C ASP A 204 -10.08 5.07 -13.59
N TYR A 205 -11.17 4.28 -13.56
CA TYR A 205 -12.48 4.76 -14.01
C TYR A 205 -12.96 5.96 -13.19
N TYR A 206 -12.64 6.01 -11.90
CA TYR A 206 -12.94 7.19 -11.07
C TYR A 206 -12.15 8.42 -11.55
N TYR A 207 -10.85 8.29 -11.78
CA TYR A 207 -10.01 9.39 -12.28
C TYR A 207 -10.38 9.83 -13.70
N GLU A 208 -10.87 8.92 -14.54
CA GLU A 208 -11.44 9.20 -15.86
C GLU A 208 -12.87 9.76 -15.80
N LYS A 209 -13.42 10.01 -14.60
CA LYS A 209 -14.80 10.48 -14.36
C LYS A 209 -15.89 9.53 -14.86
N LYS A 210 -15.56 8.25 -15.08
CA LYS A 210 -16.47 7.15 -15.42
C LYS A 210 -16.99 6.49 -14.14
N TYR A 211 -17.61 7.27 -13.25
CA TYR A 211 -17.98 6.83 -11.90
C TYR A 211 -18.91 5.60 -11.88
N GLN A 212 -19.87 5.52 -12.80
CA GLN A 212 -20.76 4.36 -12.88
C GLN A 212 -19.99 3.08 -13.21
N LYS A 213 -18.99 3.17 -14.09
CA LYS A 213 -18.13 2.04 -14.44
C LYS A 213 -17.24 1.62 -13.27
N CYS A 214 -16.71 2.60 -12.53
CA CYS A 214 -15.98 2.35 -11.29
C CYS A 214 -16.86 1.57 -10.30
N ILE A 215 -18.11 2.02 -10.07
CA ILE A 215 -19.07 1.33 -9.20
C ILE A 215 -19.32 -0.11 -9.66
N GLU A 216 -19.56 -0.34 -10.95
CA GLU A 216 -19.77 -1.69 -11.50
C GLU A 216 -18.59 -2.62 -11.23
N GLU A 217 -17.37 -2.19 -11.54
CA GLU A 217 -16.17 -3.01 -11.36
C GLU A 217 -15.84 -3.20 -9.87
N THR A 218 -15.99 -2.18 -9.04
CA THR A 218 -15.80 -2.29 -7.59
C THR A 218 -16.79 -3.26 -6.95
N ASN A 219 -18.05 -3.30 -7.39
CA ASN A 219 -19.02 -4.29 -6.87
C ASN A 219 -18.64 -5.73 -7.24
N LYS A 220 -18.09 -5.98 -8.44
CA LYS A 220 -17.59 -7.33 -8.80
C LYS A 220 -16.42 -7.75 -7.92
N ILE A 221 -15.50 -6.81 -7.67
CA ILE A 221 -14.34 -7.03 -6.80
C ILE A 221 -14.80 -7.30 -5.36
N LEU A 222 -15.74 -6.49 -4.84
CA LEU A 222 -16.34 -6.68 -3.53
C LEU A 222 -16.92 -8.09 -3.38
N GLU A 223 -17.73 -8.54 -4.35
CA GLU A 223 -18.33 -9.87 -4.25
C GLU A 223 -17.29 -11.00 -4.25
N GLN A 224 -16.18 -10.82 -4.96
CA GLN A 224 -15.11 -11.81 -5.05
C GLN A 224 -14.20 -11.83 -3.80
N TYR A 225 -13.97 -10.68 -3.16
CA TYR A 225 -12.89 -10.50 -2.17
C TYR A 225 -13.33 -9.92 -0.83
N LYS A 226 -14.65 -9.79 -0.57
CA LYS A 226 -15.19 -9.19 0.67
C LYS A 226 -14.67 -9.81 1.97
N ASP A 227 -14.26 -11.08 1.97
CA ASP A 227 -13.82 -11.82 3.16
C ASP A 227 -12.29 -11.92 3.28
N VAL A 228 -11.53 -11.25 2.41
CA VAL A 228 -10.07 -11.21 2.52
C VAL A 228 -9.69 -10.40 3.75
N GLN A 229 -9.01 -11.03 4.70
CA GLN A 229 -8.53 -10.37 5.93
C GLN A 229 -7.40 -9.39 5.60
N MET A 230 -7.53 -8.16 6.08
CA MET A 230 -6.52 -7.12 5.94
C MET A 230 -5.60 -7.08 7.16
N PRO A 231 -4.33 -6.66 6.98
CA PRO A 231 -3.40 -6.45 8.10
C PRO A 231 -3.90 -5.46 9.18
N GLU A 232 -4.77 -4.53 8.82
CA GLU A 232 -5.40 -3.56 9.72
C GLU A 232 -6.44 -4.19 10.68
N GLY A 233 -6.87 -5.41 10.41
CA GLY A 233 -7.79 -6.19 11.26
C GLY A 233 -9.24 -6.24 10.79
N TRP A 234 -9.60 -5.50 9.74
CA TRP A 234 -10.90 -5.61 9.05
C TRP A 234 -10.76 -6.34 7.71
N ASN A 235 -11.87 -6.54 7.01
CA ASN A 235 -11.86 -7.21 5.71
C ASN A 235 -11.74 -6.22 4.54
N PHE A 236 -11.26 -6.71 3.40
CA PHE A 236 -11.04 -5.93 2.16
C PHE A 236 -12.30 -5.23 1.62
N GLU A 237 -13.50 -5.69 2.00
CA GLU A 237 -14.76 -5.00 1.65
C GLU A 237 -14.76 -3.51 2.03
N VAL A 238 -14.04 -3.12 3.08
CA VAL A 238 -13.94 -1.73 3.53
C VAL A 238 -13.31 -0.84 2.45
N HIS A 239 -12.21 -1.28 1.83
CA HIS A 239 -11.57 -0.54 0.72
C HIS A 239 -12.53 -0.41 -0.48
N CYS A 240 -13.37 -1.41 -0.72
CA CYS A 240 -14.41 -1.34 -1.75
C CYS A 240 -15.50 -0.33 -1.36
N TYR A 241 -15.93 -0.29 -0.09
CA TYR A 241 -16.90 0.68 0.40
C TYR A 241 -16.40 2.11 0.30
N GLU A 242 -15.11 2.36 0.59
CA GLU A 242 -14.49 3.68 0.38
C GLU A 242 -14.59 4.12 -1.09
N SER A 243 -14.18 3.25 -2.02
CA SER A 243 -14.24 3.50 -3.46
C SER A 243 -15.68 3.79 -3.92
N LEU A 244 -16.65 3.02 -3.44
CA LEU A 244 -18.08 3.22 -3.74
C LEU A 244 -18.58 4.55 -3.17
N ALA A 245 -18.28 4.86 -1.91
CA ALA A 245 -18.65 6.13 -1.28
C ALA A 245 -18.15 7.33 -2.09
N MET A 246 -16.87 7.31 -2.48
CA MET A 246 -16.26 8.38 -3.29
C MET A 246 -16.93 8.51 -4.67
N CYS A 247 -17.30 7.41 -5.32
CA CYS A 247 -18.03 7.47 -6.60
C CYS A 247 -19.42 8.11 -6.42
N TYR A 248 -20.18 7.71 -5.39
CA TYR A 248 -21.50 8.27 -5.12
C TYR A 248 -21.43 9.75 -4.73
N ILE A 249 -20.40 10.17 -3.99
CA ILE A 249 -20.09 11.59 -3.73
C ILE A 249 -19.96 12.35 -5.06
N LYS A 250 -19.14 11.87 -6.01
CA LYS A 250 -18.96 12.56 -7.30
C LYS A 250 -20.21 12.53 -8.19
N LEU A 251 -21.09 11.55 -8.01
CA LEU A 251 -22.43 11.52 -8.63
C LEU A 251 -23.48 12.36 -7.89
N LYS A 252 -23.13 12.98 -6.75
CA LYS A 252 -24.05 13.71 -5.84
C LYS A 252 -25.19 12.84 -5.29
N ASP A 253 -25.01 11.51 -5.27
CA ASP A 253 -25.93 10.58 -4.64
C ASP A 253 -25.56 10.41 -3.16
N ILE A 254 -25.95 11.41 -2.38
CA ILE A 254 -25.61 11.50 -0.96
C ILE A 254 -26.21 10.36 -0.14
N LYS A 255 -27.36 9.82 -0.58
CA LYS A 255 -28.00 8.69 0.11
C LYS A 255 -27.11 7.45 0.05
N ASN A 256 -26.62 7.08 -1.13
CA ASN A 256 -25.73 5.92 -1.25
C ASN A 256 -24.34 6.19 -0.67
N ALA A 257 -23.80 7.42 -0.78
CA ALA A 257 -22.55 7.77 -0.12
C ALA A 257 -22.63 7.55 1.40
N HIS A 258 -23.69 8.03 2.06
CA HIS A 258 -23.92 7.80 3.49
C HIS A 258 -24.10 6.32 3.84
N LYS A 259 -24.79 5.55 3.00
CA LYS A 259 -24.93 4.10 3.19
C LYS A 259 -23.57 3.43 3.33
N PHE A 260 -22.62 3.74 2.43
CA PHE A 260 -21.29 3.14 2.48
C PHE A 260 -20.43 3.70 3.62
N LEU A 261 -20.57 4.99 3.97
CA LEU A 261 -19.93 5.54 5.16
C LEU A 261 -20.31 4.78 6.44
N VAL A 262 -21.61 4.49 6.63
CA VAL A 262 -22.08 3.73 7.81
C VAL A 262 -21.45 2.33 7.87
N LEU A 263 -21.32 1.66 6.71
CA LEU A 263 -20.68 0.35 6.65
C LEU A 263 -19.19 0.40 7.00
N ILE A 264 -18.49 1.46 6.58
CA ILE A 264 -17.09 1.69 6.94
C ILE A 264 -16.96 1.94 8.44
N GLU A 265 -17.79 2.83 9.01
CA GLU A 265 -17.77 3.13 10.45
C GLU A 265 -18.05 1.91 11.33
N GLU A 266 -18.95 1.02 10.89
CA GLU A 266 -19.28 -0.22 11.59
C GLU A 266 -18.12 -1.23 11.56
N LYS A 267 -17.53 -1.44 10.38
CA LYS A 267 -16.55 -2.52 10.15
C LYS A 267 -15.10 -2.11 10.42
N ALA A 268 -14.79 -0.84 10.27
CA ALA A 268 -13.45 -0.28 10.43
C ALA A 268 -13.53 1.12 11.09
N PRO A 269 -13.95 1.23 12.36
CA PRO A 269 -14.13 2.51 13.06
C PRO A 269 -12.83 3.32 13.21
N LEU A 270 -11.68 2.70 12.91
CA LEU A 270 -10.34 3.29 12.99
C LEU A 270 -9.77 3.66 11.62
N ASP A 271 -10.54 3.50 10.55
CA ASP A 271 -10.16 3.83 9.19
C ASP A 271 -9.99 5.37 9.03
N PRO A 272 -8.81 5.85 8.61
CA PRO A 272 -8.59 7.28 8.38
C PRO A 272 -9.49 7.91 7.31
N GLN A 273 -10.12 7.12 6.45
CA GLN A 273 -10.93 7.60 5.32
C GLN A 273 -12.33 8.06 5.75
N ILE A 274 -12.79 7.64 6.94
CA ILE A 274 -14.08 8.04 7.51
C ILE A 274 -14.23 9.57 7.52
N GLU A 275 -13.24 10.28 8.05
CA GLU A 275 -13.32 11.74 8.19
C GLU A 275 -13.23 12.45 6.83
N ILE A 276 -12.46 11.91 5.88
CA ILE A 276 -12.38 12.45 4.52
C ILE A 276 -13.74 12.34 3.83
N ILE A 277 -14.36 11.16 3.89
CA ILE A 277 -15.67 10.89 3.29
C ILE A 277 -16.76 11.75 3.95
N LYS A 278 -16.76 11.88 5.28
CA LYS A 278 -17.68 12.77 6.01
C LYS A 278 -17.59 14.21 5.52
N ASN A 279 -16.37 14.75 5.43
CA ASN A 279 -16.15 16.13 5.01
C ASN A 279 -16.65 16.36 3.58
N GLU A 280 -16.34 15.46 2.64
CA GLU A 280 -16.80 15.56 1.24
C GLU A 280 -18.35 15.48 1.13
N ILE A 281 -19.00 14.63 1.93
CA ILE A 281 -20.47 14.58 1.97
C ILE A 281 -21.06 15.90 2.48
N GLN A 282 -20.50 16.44 3.58
CA GLN A 282 -20.97 17.69 4.18
C GLN A 282 -20.80 18.88 3.23
N GLU A 283 -19.67 18.96 2.51
CA GLU A 283 -19.42 20.00 1.52
C GLU A 283 -20.47 19.99 0.39
N ILE A 284 -20.84 18.81 -0.12
CA ILE A 284 -21.87 18.72 -1.15
C ILE A 284 -23.23 19.13 -0.59
N GLN A 285 -23.61 18.68 0.60
CA GLN A 285 -24.87 19.06 1.24
C GLN A 285 -24.97 20.58 1.41
N ASN A 286 -23.91 21.24 1.87
CA ASN A 286 -23.83 22.69 1.99
C ASN A 286 -23.98 23.39 0.63
N SER A 287 -23.34 22.85 -0.42
CA SER A 287 -23.42 23.40 -1.77
C SER A 287 -24.86 23.34 -2.34
N LEU A 288 -25.61 22.28 -2.04
CA LEU A 288 -26.99 22.11 -2.46
C LEU A 288 -27.90 23.12 -1.77
N LEU A 289 -27.78 23.26 -0.44
CA LEU A 289 -28.58 24.21 0.36
C LEU A 289 -28.38 25.67 -0.10
N ASN A 290 -27.13 26.07 -0.34
CA ASN A 290 -26.79 27.41 -0.81
C ASN A 290 -27.29 27.69 -2.24
N GLY A 291 -27.38 26.65 -3.08
CA GLY A 291 -27.96 26.73 -4.43
C GLY A 291 -29.46 27.03 -4.40
N PHE A 292 -30.20 26.42 -3.47
CA PHE A 292 -31.63 26.67 -3.30
C PHE A 292 -31.93 28.10 -2.86
N GLN A 293 -31.16 28.66 -1.92
CA GLN A 293 -31.38 30.03 -1.42
C GLN A 293 -31.22 31.11 -2.50
N LYS A 294 -30.28 30.92 -3.44
CA LYS A 294 -30.08 31.86 -4.56
C LYS A 294 -31.17 31.78 -5.63
N GLY A 295 -31.89 30.66 -5.71
CA GLY A 295 -33.01 30.49 -6.64
C GLY A 295 -34.28 31.23 -6.22
N TYR A 296 -34.48 31.48 -4.92
CA TYR A 296 -35.65 32.20 -4.39
C TYR A 296 -35.52 33.73 -4.39
N GLN A 297 -34.34 34.27 -4.71
CA GLN A 297 -34.08 35.72 -4.78
C GLN A 297 -34.11 36.27 -6.22
N LYS A 298 -34.55 35.48 -7.20
CA LYS A 298 -34.80 35.90 -8.58
C LYS A 298 -36.28 35.78 -8.90
#